data_AF-A0A523SVJ9-F1
#
_entry.id   AF-A0A523SVJ9-F1
#
_cell.length_a   1.000
_cell.length_b   1.000
_cell.length_c   1.000
_cell.angle_alpha   90.00
_cell.angle_beta   90.00
_cell.angle_gamma   90.00
#
_symmetry.space_group_name_H-M   'P 1'
#
loop_
_entity.id
_entity.type
_entity.pdbx_description
1 polymer ?
#
loop_
_entity_poly.entity_id
_entity_poly.type
_entity_poly.pdbx_seq_one_letter_code
_entity_poly.pdbx_strand_id
1 'polypeptide(L)'
;MKKPVKLKPNDLGMGIFVMVIVIIIIGSRVIFGREAFYNVFWIILAISALIHFVVLLRTKNWGHLIAMLFYLSIAATFFNLSFHRHHFLTLFFAASGFILFILFIYVMFTNRIKWRYTEILELAARPVDESDDGFSPRSFPAGEARYAKGEVIGFAKFLLKHVIAYPYFEENRVILVVPQNMFGHLLFLKRSYQKDTYISFDFNGNVSVHIAKKDYQKYKEELTFDRLCDSFGNLFREFLELYQRSESSKIIDRLNALRFI
;
A
#
# COMPACT_ATOMS: atom_id res chain seq x y z
N MET A 1 13.73 28.68 -3.00
CA MET A 1 13.19 27.30 -2.98
C MET A 1 11.90 27.32 -2.19
N LYS A 2 10.74 27.14 -2.84
CA LYS A 2 9.47 26.91 -2.13
C LYS A 2 9.57 25.60 -1.35
N LYS A 3 8.95 25.53 -0.18
CA LYS A 3 8.89 24.29 0.61
C LYS A 3 8.10 23.24 -0.19
N PRO A 4 8.56 21.97 -0.24
CA PRO A 4 7.82 20.92 -0.94
C PRO A 4 6.44 20.74 -0.32
N VAL A 5 5.43 20.54 -1.17
CA VAL A 5 4.05 20.25 -0.75
C VAL A 5 4.04 18.94 0.03
N LYS A 6 3.72 19.00 1.32
CA LYS A 6 3.65 17.83 2.18
C LYS A 6 2.19 17.45 2.41
N LEU A 7 1.79 16.26 1.99
CA LEU A 7 0.44 15.80 2.19
C LEU A 7 0.23 15.46 3.67
N LYS A 8 -0.84 16.01 4.27
CA LYS A 8 -1.27 15.56 5.59
C LYS A 8 -1.75 14.11 5.49
N PRO A 9 -1.31 13.22 6.40
CA PRO A 9 -1.89 11.88 6.51
C PRO A 9 -3.40 12.01 6.74
N ASN A 10 -4.20 11.38 5.89
CA ASN A 10 -5.64 11.27 6.12
C ASN A 10 -5.95 9.87 6.66
N ASP A 11 -5.79 9.74 7.98
CA ASP A 11 -5.95 8.48 8.70
C ASP A 11 -7.32 8.32 9.36
N LEU A 12 -8.26 9.25 9.11
CA LEU A 12 -9.58 9.28 9.76
C LEU A 12 -10.35 7.96 9.57
N GLY A 13 -10.34 7.42 8.33
CA GLY A 13 -11.00 6.15 8.03
C GLY A 13 -10.41 4.96 8.81
N MET A 14 -9.07 4.94 8.97
CA MET A 14 -8.39 3.92 9.78
C MET A 14 -8.71 4.09 11.27
N GLY A 15 -8.75 5.33 11.76
CA GLY A 15 -9.14 5.64 13.14
C GLY A 15 -10.56 5.16 13.47
N ILE A 16 -11.53 5.45 12.59
CA ILE A 16 -12.92 4.97 12.74
C ILE A 16 -12.96 3.44 12.74
N PHE A 17 -12.27 2.80 11.80
CA PHE A 17 -12.21 1.34 11.72
C PHE A 17 -11.66 0.70 13.01
N VAL A 18 -10.56 1.23 13.55
CA VAL A 18 -9.98 0.75 14.81
C VAL A 18 -10.93 0.97 15.99
N MET A 19 -11.59 2.13 16.07
CA MET A 19 -12.57 2.39 17.13
C MET A 19 -13.73 1.40 17.10
N VAL A 20 -14.27 1.09 15.92
CA VAL A 20 -15.34 0.10 15.77
C VAL A 20 -14.89 -1.27 16.27
N ILE A 21 -13.68 -1.72 15.92
CA ILE A 21 -13.12 -3.00 16.41
C ILE A 21 -13.01 -3.00 17.93
N VAL A 22 -12.49 -1.92 18.53
CA VAL A 22 -12.34 -1.80 19.98
C VAL A 22 -13.70 -1.83 20.68
N ILE A 23 -14.71 -1.13 20.14
CA ILE A 23 -16.08 -1.14 20.65
C ILE A 23 -16.68 -2.54 20.60
N ILE A 24 -16.49 -3.29 19.50
CA ILE A 24 -16.97 -4.67 19.37
C ILE A 24 -16.33 -5.56 20.44
N ILE A 25 -15.01 -5.45 20.65
CA ILE A 25 -14.28 -6.24 21.64
C ILE A 25 -14.76 -5.90 23.07
N ILE A 26 -14.82 -4.62 23.45
CA ILE A 26 -15.26 -4.19 24.78
C ILE A 26 -16.74 -4.55 25.00
N GLY A 27 -17.60 -4.27 24.02
CA GLY A 27 -19.02 -4.58 24.06
C GLY A 27 -19.28 -6.08 24.24
N SER A 28 -18.50 -6.94 23.57
CA SER A 28 -18.61 -8.40 23.75
C SER A 28 -18.35 -8.82 25.20
N ARG A 29 -17.40 -8.18 25.88
CA ARG A 29 -17.10 -8.45 27.29
C ARG A 29 -18.19 -7.99 28.24
N VAL A 30 -18.76 -6.81 27.98
CA VAL A 30 -19.76 -6.16 28.85
C VAL A 30 -21.11 -6.84 28.73
N ILE A 31 -21.54 -7.19 27.50
CA ILE A 31 -22.87 -7.74 27.23
C ILE A 31 -22.90 -9.26 27.42
N PHE A 32 -21.88 -9.97 26.94
CA PHE A 32 -21.88 -11.44 26.83
C PHE A 32 -20.84 -12.13 27.72
N GLY A 33 -20.07 -11.37 28.51
CA GLY A 33 -19.13 -11.93 29.48
C GLY A 33 -17.74 -12.29 28.90
N ARG A 34 -16.95 -13.01 29.71
CA ARG A 34 -15.52 -13.26 29.45
C ARG A 34 -15.27 -14.19 28.27
N GLU A 35 -16.09 -15.24 28.12
CA GLU A 35 -15.91 -16.22 27.04
C GLU A 35 -16.17 -15.59 25.67
N ALA A 36 -17.23 -14.79 25.56
CA ALA A 36 -17.54 -14.04 24.35
C ALA A 36 -16.40 -13.10 23.94
N PHE A 37 -15.78 -12.42 24.92
CA PHE A 37 -14.60 -11.59 24.67
C PHE A 37 -13.47 -12.37 24.02
N TYR A 38 -13.07 -13.52 24.59
CA TYR A 38 -11.98 -14.31 24.03
C TYR A 38 -12.33 -14.85 22.65
N ASN A 39 -13.57 -15.30 22.45
CA ASN A 39 -14.06 -15.78 21.16
C ASN A 39 -13.99 -14.70 20.08
N VAL A 40 -14.56 -13.53 20.34
CA VAL A 40 -14.51 -12.39 19.40
C VAL A 40 -13.06 -11.97 19.15
N PHE A 41 -12.23 -11.92 20.18
CA PHE A 41 -10.85 -11.48 20.07
C PHE A 41 -10.00 -12.40 19.19
N TRP A 42 -10.04 -13.72 19.41
CA TRP A 42 -9.25 -14.64 18.57
C TRP A 42 -9.76 -14.68 17.13
N ILE A 43 -11.07 -14.53 16.89
CA ILE A 43 -11.66 -14.48 15.55
C ILE A 43 -11.15 -13.25 14.78
N ILE A 44 -11.16 -12.07 15.40
CA ILE A 44 -10.66 -10.83 14.77
C ILE A 44 -9.17 -10.97 14.38
N LEU A 45 -8.37 -11.58 15.26
CA LEU A 45 -6.95 -11.84 15.01
C LEU A 45 -6.75 -12.87 13.89
N ALA A 46 -7.55 -13.94 13.86
CA ALA A 46 -7.52 -14.94 12.79
C ALA A 46 -7.90 -14.33 11.43
N ILE A 47 -8.91 -13.44 11.39
CA ILE A 47 -9.27 -12.68 10.19
C ILE A 47 -8.11 -11.77 9.76
N SER A 48 -7.45 -11.10 10.71
CA SER A 48 -6.27 -10.26 10.43
C SER A 48 -5.13 -11.08 9.83
N ALA A 49 -4.86 -12.28 10.38
CA ALA A 49 -3.90 -13.22 9.82
C ALA A 49 -4.27 -13.62 8.38
N LEU A 50 -5.54 -13.94 8.12
CA LEU A 50 -6.04 -14.29 6.79
C LEU A 50 -5.85 -13.15 5.78
N ILE A 51 -6.14 -11.89 6.18
CA ILE A 51 -5.90 -10.71 5.32
C ILE A 51 -4.41 -10.62 4.96
N HIS A 52 -3.51 -10.73 5.95
CA HIS A 52 -2.07 -10.70 5.67
C HIS A 52 -1.60 -11.87 4.80
N PHE A 53 -2.19 -13.06 4.96
CA PHE A 53 -1.93 -14.20 4.09
C PHE A 53 -2.34 -13.95 2.64
N VAL A 54 -3.56 -13.46 2.40
CA VAL A 54 -4.05 -13.10 1.06
C VAL A 54 -3.15 -12.05 0.43
N VAL A 55 -2.77 -11.02 1.18
CA VAL A 55 -1.86 -9.97 0.68
C VAL A 55 -0.46 -10.51 0.40
N LEU A 56 0.07 -11.43 1.21
CA LEU A 56 1.34 -12.11 0.96
C LEU A 56 1.30 -12.88 -0.37
N LEU A 57 0.24 -13.67 -0.61
CA LEU A 57 0.10 -14.44 -1.84
C LEU A 57 0.08 -13.53 -3.08
N ARG A 58 -0.60 -12.38 -2.99
CA ARG A 58 -0.71 -11.44 -4.12
C ARG A 58 0.55 -10.63 -4.37
N THR A 59 1.15 -10.10 -3.30
CA THR A 59 2.27 -9.17 -3.42
C THR A 59 3.63 -9.87 -3.44
N LYS A 60 3.70 -11.10 -2.91
CA LYS A 60 4.96 -11.82 -2.62
C LYS A 60 5.90 -11.01 -1.70
N ASN A 61 5.33 -10.12 -0.89
CA ASN A 61 6.06 -9.32 0.07
C ASN A 61 6.16 -10.07 1.41
N TRP A 62 7.37 -10.51 1.74
CA TRP A 62 7.67 -11.28 2.95
C TRP A 62 7.40 -10.53 4.26
N GLY A 63 7.30 -9.20 4.26
CA GLY A 63 6.87 -8.45 5.44
C GLY A 63 5.46 -8.85 5.91
N HIS A 64 4.58 -9.23 4.99
CA HIS A 64 3.25 -9.75 5.32
C HIS A 64 3.28 -11.15 5.95
N LEU A 65 4.34 -11.95 5.71
CA LEU A 65 4.49 -13.25 6.38
C LEU A 65 4.70 -13.07 7.88
N ILE A 66 5.57 -12.13 8.28
CA ILE A 66 5.83 -11.83 9.69
C ILE A 66 4.53 -11.38 10.39
N ALA A 67 3.80 -10.46 9.76
CA ALA A 67 2.51 -9.99 10.27
C ALA A 67 1.47 -11.13 10.37
N MET A 68 1.35 -11.97 9.34
CA MET A 68 0.46 -13.13 9.35
C MET A 68 0.78 -14.09 10.50
N LEU A 69 2.06 -14.48 10.65
CA LEU A 69 2.49 -15.38 11.71
C LEU A 69 2.27 -14.76 13.09
N PHE A 70 2.54 -13.47 13.26
CA PHE A 70 2.24 -12.74 14.49
C PHE A 70 0.77 -12.86 14.87
N TYR A 71 -0.14 -12.42 13.98
CA TYR A 71 -1.58 -12.47 14.25
C TYR A 71 -2.09 -13.90 14.50
N LEU A 72 -1.55 -14.88 13.77
CA LEU A 72 -1.89 -16.29 13.94
C LEU A 72 -1.44 -16.84 15.30
N SER A 73 -0.22 -16.53 15.74
CA SER A 73 0.29 -16.92 17.06
C SER A 73 -0.55 -16.32 18.20
N ILE A 74 -0.93 -15.04 18.10
CA ILE A 74 -1.80 -14.44 19.12
C ILE A 74 -3.20 -15.07 19.06
N ALA A 75 -3.79 -15.27 17.88
CA ALA A 75 -5.08 -15.95 17.74
C ALA A 75 -5.06 -17.35 18.38
N ALA A 76 -4.02 -18.15 18.14
CA ALA A 76 -3.87 -19.50 18.70
C ALA A 76 -3.70 -19.50 20.24
N THR A 77 -3.11 -18.44 20.80
CA THR A 77 -2.98 -18.25 22.26
C THR A 77 -4.36 -18.11 22.91
N PHE A 78 -5.24 -17.30 22.31
CA PHE A 78 -6.58 -17.03 22.85
C PHE A 78 -7.63 -18.07 22.45
N PHE A 79 -7.45 -18.76 21.32
CA PHE A 79 -8.30 -19.89 20.92
C PHE A 79 -8.29 -20.98 22.01
N ASN A 80 -7.12 -21.36 22.52
CA ASN A 80 -7.00 -22.39 23.56
C ASN A 80 -7.52 -21.94 24.94
N LEU A 81 -7.51 -20.63 25.23
CA LEU A 81 -8.04 -20.09 26.48
C LEU A 81 -9.57 -20.21 26.55
N SER A 82 -10.27 -20.19 25.41
CA SER A 82 -11.69 -20.50 25.33
C SER A 82 -12.01 -21.98 25.63
N PHE A 83 -11.04 -22.89 25.52
CA PHE A 83 -11.24 -24.35 25.64
C PHE A 83 -10.42 -25.04 26.75
N HIS A 84 -9.77 -24.26 27.63
CA HIS A 84 -9.08 -24.69 28.86
C HIS A 84 -8.08 -25.86 28.78
N ARG A 85 -7.62 -26.30 27.61
CA ARG A 85 -7.06 -27.66 27.50
C ARG A 85 -5.55 -27.87 27.40
N HIS A 86 -4.71 -26.89 27.06
CA HIS A 86 -3.26 -27.18 26.88
C HIS A 86 -2.31 -26.02 27.26
N HIS A 87 -1.82 -26.02 28.51
CA HIS A 87 -0.95 -24.96 29.03
C HIS A 87 0.36 -24.78 28.21
N PHE A 88 1.00 -25.88 27.80
CA PHE A 88 2.24 -25.82 27.03
C PHE A 88 2.05 -25.17 25.64
N LEU A 89 0.99 -25.52 24.92
CA LEU A 89 0.69 -24.93 23.61
C LEU A 89 0.39 -23.44 23.73
N THR A 90 -0.39 -23.04 24.75
CA THR A 90 -0.66 -21.62 25.02
C THR A 90 0.64 -20.86 25.28
N LEU A 91 1.56 -21.41 26.09
CA LEU A 91 2.86 -20.79 26.36
C LEU A 91 3.71 -20.67 25.09
N PHE A 92 3.77 -21.72 24.26
CA PHE A 92 4.50 -21.72 23.00
C PHE A 92 3.99 -20.64 22.03
N PHE A 93 2.67 -20.56 21.84
CA PHE A 93 2.08 -19.54 20.96
C PHE A 93 2.24 -18.12 21.52
N ALA A 94 2.14 -17.94 22.85
CA ALA A 94 2.38 -16.65 23.47
C ALA A 94 3.84 -16.18 23.31
N ALA A 95 4.82 -17.07 23.57
CA ALA A 95 6.24 -16.77 23.44
C ALA A 95 6.61 -16.47 21.98
N SER A 96 6.15 -17.30 21.03
CA SER A 96 6.37 -17.06 19.59
C SER A 96 5.71 -15.75 19.14
N GLY A 97 4.49 -15.46 19.63
CA GLY A 97 3.77 -14.23 19.37
C GLY A 97 4.53 -12.99 19.84
N PHE A 98 5.17 -13.05 21.01
CA PHE A 98 6.00 -11.95 21.52
C PHE A 98 7.23 -11.68 20.65
N ILE A 99 7.95 -12.73 20.22
CA ILE A 99 9.09 -12.58 19.31
C ILE A 99 8.64 -12.01 17.96
N LEU A 100 7.54 -12.54 17.42
CA LEU A 100 6.96 -12.07 16.16
C LEU A 100 6.42 -10.65 16.26
N PHE A 101 5.96 -10.20 17.43
CA PHE A 101 5.55 -8.83 17.68
C PHE A 101 6.73 -7.85 17.51
N ILE A 102 7.90 -8.17 18.08
CA ILE A 102 9.12 -7.36 17.91
C ILE A 102 9.52 -7.29 16.43
N LEU A 103 9.49 -8.42 15.73
CA LEU A 103 9.77 -8.46 14.28
C LEU A 103 8.73 -7.67 13.47
N PHE A 104 7.46 -7.74 13.86
CA PHE A 104 6.39 -7.00 13.21
C PHE A 104 6.56 -5.48 13.41
N ILE A 105 6.94 -5.05 14.62
CA ILE A 105 7.33 -3.66 14.90
C ILE A 105 8.47 -3.22 13.96
N TYR A 106 9.52 -4.04 13.80
CA TYR A 106 10.61 -3.75 12.87
C TYR A 106 10.12 -3.59 11.42
N VAL A 107 9.22 -4.48 10.95
CA VAL A 107 8.60 -4.39 9.61
C VAL A 107 7.83 -3.08 9.43
N MET A 108 7.11 -2.63 10.46
CA MET A 108 6.38 -1.36 10.46
C MET A 108 7.34 -0.16 10.43
N PHE A 109 8.37 -0.13 11.28
CA PHE A 109 9.36 0.95 11.33
C PHE A 109 10.19 1.09 10.04
N THR A 110 10.41 -0.02 9.34
CA THR A 110 11.12 -0.04 8.04
C THR A 110 10.18 0.16 6.84
N ASN A 111 8.89 0.40 7.08
CA ASN A 111 7.86 0.62 6.06
C ASN A 111 7.83 -0.47 4.97
N ARG A 112 8.21 -1.71 5.30
CA ARG A 112 8.30 -2.81 4.34
C ARG A 112 6.94 -3.24 3.78
N ILE A 113 5.86 -2.92 4.49
CA ILE A 113 4.47 -3.22 4.11
C ILE A 113 3.60 -1.97 3.92
N LYS A 114 4.19 -0.77 4.03
CA LYS A 114 3.47 0.49 3.89
C LYS A 114 3.32 0.84 2.41
N TRP A 115 2.09 1.12 1.97
CA TRP A 115 1.82 1.64 0.63
C TRP A 115 2.35 3.04 0.45
N ARG A 116 3.07 3.27 -0.65
CA ARG A 116 3.87 4.48 -0.91
C ARG A 116 3.11 5.59 -1.64
N TYR A 117 1.78 5.61 -1.52
CA TYR A 117 0.91 6.56 -2.22
C TYR A 117 1.33 8.03 -1.99
N THR A 118 1.51 8.42 -0.73
CA THR A 118 1.90 9.79 -0.38
C THR A 118 3.29 10.12 -0.93
N GLU A 119 4.25 9.22 -0.73
CA GLU A 119 5.62 9.40 -1.16
C GLU A 119 5.73 9.56 -2.69
N ILE A 120 4.95 8.80 -3.45
CA ILE A 120 4.93 8.89 -4.92
C ILE A 120 4.36 10.24 -5.38
N LEU A 121 3.24 10.67 -4.80
CA LEU A 121 2.63 11.95 -5.19
C LEU A 121 3.50 13.14 -4.78
N GLU A 122 4.16 13.10 -3.61
CA GLU A 122 5.10 14.13 -3.19
C GLU A 122 6.35 14.17 -4.08
N LEU A 123 6.91 13.02 -4.48
CA LEU A 123 8.02 12.99 -5.45
C LEU A 123 7.61 13.56 -6.80
N ALA A 124 6.40 13.26 -7.27
CA ALA A 124 5.86 13.81 -8.51
C ALA A 124 5.54 15.32 -8.39
N ALA A 125 5.23 15.83 -7.21
CA ALA A 125 4.95 17.26 -7.03
C ALA A 125 6.20 18.14 -6.95
N ARG A 126 7.36 17.58 -6.57
CA ARG A 126 8.60 18.34 -6.29
C ARG A 126 9.20 19.16 -7.43
N PRO A 127 9.29 18.66 -8.69
CA PRO A 127 10.01 19.36 -9.74
C PRO A 127 9.15 20.40 -10.48
N VAL A 128 7.96 20.73 -9.97
CA VAL A 128 7.02 21.63 -10.64
C VAL A 128 6.94 22.96 -9.89
N ASP A 129 7.22 24.04 -10.61
CA ASP A 129 6.91 25.42 -10.21
C ASP A 129 5.86 25.96 -11.23
N GLU A 130 4.84 26.66 -10.74
CA GLU A 130 3.73 27.36 -11.46
C GLU A 130 2.33 26.74 -11.32
N SER A 131 1.34 27.63 -11.13
CA SER A 131 -0.08 27.33 -10.89
C SER A 131 -0.96 28.04 -11.92
N ASP A 132 -1.78 27.26 -12.62
CA ASP A 132 -2.94 27.65 -13.42
C ASP A 132 -3.92 26.45 -13.35
N ASP A 133 -5.22 26.72 -13.15
CA ASP A 133 -6.22 25.67 -12.97
C ASP A 133 -6.69 25.10 -14.32
N GLY A 134 -6.52 23.78 -14.50
CA GLY A 134 -6.75 23.09 -15.78
C GLY A 134 -7.06 21.61 -15.67
N PHE A 135 -7.79 21.17 -14.63
CA PHE A 135 -8.09 19.74 -14.44
C PHE A 135 -8.78 19.10 -15.65
N SER A 136 -8.27 17.95 -16.11
CA SER A 136 -8.91 17.11 -17.12
C SER A 136 -9.07 15.67 -16.62
N PRO A 137 -10.26 15.03 -16.78
CA PRO A 137 -10.44 13.62 -16.42
C PRO A 137 -9.84 12.65 -17.45
N ARG A 138 -9.33 13.13 -18.59
CA ARG A 138 -8.74 12.28 -19.64
C ARG A 138 -7.32 11.87 -19.26
N SER A 139 -6.85 10.75 -19.80
CA SER A 139 -5.44 10.36 -19.66
C SER A 139 -4.56 11.34 -20.43
N PHE A 140 -3.47 11.75 -19.82
CA PHE A 140 -2.48 12.69 -20.35
C PHE A 140 -1.31 11.91 -20.97
N PRO A 141 -0.88 12.22 -22.21
CA PRO A 141 0.29 11.58 -22.82
C PRO A 141 1.57 12.06 -22.13
N ALA A 142 2.31 11.16 -21.48
CA ALA A 142 3.51 11.49 -20.70
C ALA A 142 4.82 11.10 -21.42
N GLY A 143 4.77 11.09 -22.75
CA GLY A 143 5.87 10.76 -23.65
C GLY A 143 6.03 9.27 -23.91
N GLU A 144 7.23 8.91 -24.36
CA GLU A 144 7.60 7.55 -24.78
C GLU A 144 8.77 7.03 -23.94
N ALA A 145 8.84 5.71 -23.78
CA ALA A 145 10.00 5.03 -23.21
C ALA A 145 10.28 3.74 -23.99
N ARG A 146 11.56 3.35 -24.05
CA ARG A 146 12.00 2.14 -24.75
C ARG A 146 12.14 1.00 -23.75
N TYR A 147 11.35 -0.05 -23.94
CA TYR A 147 11.38 -1.25 -23.11
C TYR A 147 10.79 -2.44 -23.85
N ALA A 148 11.23 -3.64 -23.49
CA ALA A 148 10.58 -4.87 -23.93
C ALA A 148 9.37 -5.18 -23.04
N LYS A 149 8.38 -5.90 -23.57
CA LYS A 149 7.20 -6.39 -22.82
C LYS A 149 7.59 -7.12 -21.52
N GLY A 150 8.65 -7.93 -21.56
CA GLY A 150 9.15 -8.64 -20.39
C GLY A 150 9.66 -7.71 -19.28
N GLU A 151 10.30 -6.60 -19.65
CA GLU A 151 10.87 -5.63 -18.71
C GLU A 151 9.78 -4.88 -17.97
N VAL A 152 8.76 -4.37 -18.67
CA VAL A 152 7.65 -3.66 -18.02
C VAL A 152 6.83 -4.59 -17.11
N ILE A 153 6.66 -5.87 -17.48
CA ILE A 153 6.02 -6.86 -16.61
C ILE A 153 6.88 -7.16 -15.37
N GLY A 154 8.20 -7.26 -15.53
CA GLY A 154 9.15 -7.44 -14.43
C GLY A 154 9.13 -6.25 -13.47
N PHE A 155 9.17 -5.05 -14.02
CA PHE A 155 9.06 -3.79 -13.30
C PHE A 155 7.75 -3.71 -12.50
N ALA A 156 6.62 -4.02 -13.14
CA ALA A 156 5.32 -4.05 -12.49
C ALA A 156 5.26 -5.01 -11.29
N LYS A 157 5.84 -6.21 -11.42
CA LYS A 157 5.97 -7.18 -10.31
C LYS A 157 6.88 -6.66 -9.20
N PHE A 158 7.97 -5.99 -9.56
CA PHE A 158 8.86 -5.33 -8.59
C PHE A 158 8.11 -4.27 -7.79
N LEU A 159 7.36 -3.39 -8.45
CA LEU A 159 6.59 -2.33 -7.81
C LEU A 159 5.50 -2.87 -6.89
N LEU A 160 4.80 -3.94 -7.30
CA LEU A 160 3.81 -4.63 -6.48
C LEU A 160 4.44 -5.21 -5.20
N LYS A 161 5.56 -5.92 -5.35
CA LYS A 161 6.28 -6.54 -4.23
C LYS A 161 6.76 -5.51 -3.21
N HIS A 162 7.16 -4.32 -3.67
CA HIS A 162 7.65 -3.24 -2.82
C HIS A 162 6.56 -2.24 -2.42
N VAL A 163 5.29 -2.56 -2.66
CA VAL A 163 4.16 -1.81 -2.11
C VAL A 163 4.10 -0.37 -2.69
N ILE A 164 4.54 -0.23 -3.96
CA ILE A 164 4.63 1.05 -4.67
C ILE A 164 3.39 1.26 -5.55
N ALA A 165 3.09 0.31 -6.44
CA ALA A 165 1.95 0.38 -7.35
C ALA A 165 1.31 -1.00 -7.57
N TYR A 166 0.01 -1.02 -7.85
CA TYR A 166 -0.73 -2.22 -8.19
C TYR A 166 -0.86 -2.39 -9.70
N PRO A 167 -0.42 -3.52 -10.28
CA PRO A 167 -0.50 -3.73 -11.71
C PRO A 167 -1.84 -4.34 -12.15
N TYR A 168 -2.40 -3.78 -13.22
CA TYR A 168 -3.38 -4.44 -14.09
C TYR A 168 -2.68 -4.79 -15.40
N PHE A 169 -2.74 -6.06 -15.78
CA PHE A 169 -2.16 -6.55 -17.02
C PHE A 169 -3.28 -6.63 -18.06
N GLU A 170 -3.20 -5.78 -19.08
CA GLU A 170 -4.09 -5.80 -20.23
C GLU A 170 -3.36 -6.39 -21.45
N GLU A 171 -4.08 -6.66 -22.54
CA GLU A 171 -3.52 -7.33 -23.73
C GLU A 171 -2.35 -6.56 -24.35
N ASN A 172 -2.44 -5.23 -24.35
CA ASN A 172 -1.51 -4.34 -25.06
C ASN A 172 -0.74 -3.38 -24.15
N ARG A 173 -0.97 -3.41 -22.83
CA ARG A 173 -0.36 -2.48 -21.88
C ARG A 173 -0.37 -2.99 -20.45
N VAL A 174 0.47 -2.38 -19.62
CA VAL A 174 0.48 -2.56 -18.16
C VAL A 174 0.04 -1.27 -17.51
N ILE A 175 -0.91 -1.35 -16.59
CA ILE A 175 -1.42 -0.19 -15.84
C ILE A 175 -0.97 -0.32 -14.39
N LEU A 176 -0.28 0.70 -13.89
CA LEU A 176 0.25 0.78 -12.55
C LEU A 176 -0.57 1.79 -11.76
N VAL A 177 -1.42 1.29 -10.88
CA VAL A 177 -2.33 2.10 -10.07
C VAL A 177 -1.64 2.46 -8.76
N VAL A 178 -1.77 3.73 -8.36
CA VAL A 178 -1.24 4.26 -7.10
C VAL A 178 -2.41 4.81 -6.29
N PRO A 179 -3.22 3.95 -5.63
CA PRO A 179 -4.38 4.42 -4.88
C PRO A 179 -4.04 4.62 -3.41
N GLN A 180 -4.68 5.61 -2.79
CA GLN A 180 -4.56 5.87 -1.34
C GLN A 180 -4.97 4.66 -0.49
N ASN A 181 -6.01 3.93 -0.89
CA ASN A 181 -6.45 2.71 -0.21
C ASN A 181 -6.28 1.49 -1.13
N MET A 182 -5.26 0.71 -0.84
CA MET A 182 -4.88 -0.46 -1.61
C MET A 182 -5.64 -1.74 -1.24
N PHE A 183 -6.26 -1.79 -0.06
CA PHE A 183 -7.02 -2.97 0.37
C PHE A 183 -8.17 -3.30 -0.58
N GLY A 184 -8.80 -2.28 -1.19
CA GLY A 184 -9.88 -2.47 -2.16
C GLY A 184 -9.45 -3.30 -3.38
N HIS A 185 -8.24 -3.06 -3.90
CA HIS A 185 -7.69 -3.81 -5.04
C HIS A 185 -7.16 -5.19 -4.60
N LEU A 186 -6.54 -5.27 -3.42
CA LEU A 186 -5.95 -6.50 -2.88
C LEU A 186 -6.98 -7.53 -2.39
N LEU A 187 -8.18 -7.11 -2.02
CA LEU A 187 -9.24 -7.99 -1.48
C LEU A 187 -10.42 -8.19 -2.45
N PHE A 188 -10.23 -7.89 -3.75
CA PHE A 188 -11.27 -7.98 -4.79
C PHE A 188 -12.52 -7.10 -4.57
N LEU A 189 -12.49 -6.15 -3.64
CA LEU A 189 -13.63 -5.26 -3.39
C LEU A 189 -13.79 -4.22 -4.51
N LYS A 190 -12.73 -3.98 -5.29
CA LYS A 190 -12.73 -3.01 -6.40
C LYS A 190 -12.33 -3.68 -7.71
N ARG A 191 -13.24 -3.63 -8.69
CA ARG A 191 -13.07 -4.25 -10.02
C ARG A 191 -12.46 -3.33 -11.08
N SER A 192 -12.50 -2.01 -10.87
CA SER A 192 -12.02 -1.03 -11.86
C SER A 192 -11.04 -0.03 -11.24
N TYR A 193 -10.02 0.34 -12.01
CA TYR A 193 -9.00 1.34 -11.67
C TYR A 193 -9.29 2.73 -12.25
N GLN A 194 -10.31 2.88 -13.10
CA GLN A 194 -10.54 4.08 -13.92
C GLN A 194 -10.75 5.38 -13.12
N LYS A 195 -11.05 5.30 -11.83
CA LYS A 195 -11.24 6.44 -10.92
C LYS A 195 -10.05 6.71 -9.99
N ASP A 196 -8.97 5.94 -10.13
CA ASP A 196 -7.76 6.07 -9.32
C ASP A 196 -6.64 6.70 -10.13
N THR A 197 -5.65 7.24 -9.44
CA THR A 197 -4.42 7.69 -10.10
C THR A 197 -3.64 6.49 -10.60
N TYR A 198 -3.27 6.50 -11.88
CA TYR A 198 -2.50 5.43 -12.51
C TYR A 198 -1.59 5.98 -13.62
N ILE A 199 -0.59 5.17 -13.96
CA ILE A 199 0.20 5.33 -15.17
C ILE A 199 0.09 4.06 -16.00
N SER A 200 0.03 4.20 -17.32
CA SER A 200 0.01 3.09 -18.25
C SER A 200 1.25 3.10 -19.14
N PHE A 201 1.79 1.91 -19.36
CA PHE A 201 2.90 1.62 -20.24
C PHE A 201 2.41 0.66 -21.32
N ASP A 202 2.25 1.13 -22.55
CA ASP A 202 1.84 0.28 -23.65
C ASP A 202 3.00 -0.54 -24.22
N PHE A 203 2.73 -1.63 -24.91
CA PHE A 203 3.79 -2.47 -25.48
C PHE A 203 4.46 -1.87 -26.74
N ASN A 204 4.00 -0.71 -27.20
CA ASN A 204 4.61 0.07 -28.27
C ASN A 204 5.58 1.15 -27.74
N GLY A 205 5.63 1.36 -26.43
CA GLY A 205 6.50 2.35 -25.77
C GLY A 205 5.80 3.64 -25.33
N ASN A 206 4.52 3.84 -25.64
CA ASN A 206 3.79 5.04 -25.19
C ASN A 206 3.49 4.95 -23.70
N VAL A 207 3.60 6.10 -23.03
CA VAL A 207 3.31 6.26 -21.61
C VAL A 207 2.19 7.27 -21.46
N SER A 208 1.18 6.95 -20.65
CA SER A 208 0.12 7.90 -20.31
C SER A 208 -0.26 7.86 -18.84
N VAL A 209 -0.65 9.00 -18.31
CA VAL A 209 -0.94 9.21 -16.90
C VAL A 209 -2.40 9.61 -16.74
N HIS A 210 -3.03 9.16 -15.67
CA HIS A 210 -4.31 9.67 -15.24
C HIS A 210 -4.23 9.97 -13.75
N ILE A 211 -4.57 11.20 -13.35
CA ILE A 211 -4.60 11.60 -11.95
C ILE A 211 -6.05 11.78 -11.52
N ALA A 212 -6.44 11.04 -10.49
CA ALA A 212 -7.79 11.12 -9.96
C ALA A 212 -8.07 12.53 -9.42
N LYS A 213 -9.29 13.03 -9.63
CA LYS A 213 -9.71 14.37 -9.15
C LYS A 213 -9.40 14.58 -7.65
N LYS A 214 -9.67 13.58 -6.82
CA LYS A 214 -9.37 13.61 -5.37
C LYS A 214 -7.90 13.81 -5.03
N ASP A 215 -6.99 13.38 -5.91
CA ASP A 215 -5.55 13.45 -5.72
C ASP A 215 -5.04 14.80 -6.25
N TYR A 216 -5.50 15.24 -7.42
CA TYR A 216 -5.21 16.58 -7.96
C TYR A 216 -5.66 17.71 -7.03
N GLN A 217 -6.85 17.59 -6.41
CA GLN A 217 -7.35 18.61 -5.48
C GLN A 217 -6.43 18.88 -4.29
N LYS A 218 -5.50 17.96 -3.97
CA LYS A 218 -4.49 18.15 -2.91
C LYS A 218 -3.34 19.06 -3.34
N TYR A 219 -3.15 19.28 -4.64
CA TYR A 219 -2.05 20.04 -5.23
C TYR A 219 -2.50 21.22 -6.09
N LYS A 220 -3.81 21.40 -6.30
CA LYS A 220 -4.38 22.41 -7.21
C LYS A 220 -3.95 23.86 -6.91
N GLU A 221 -3.60 24.17 -5.66
CA GLU A 221 -3.20 25.52 -5.25
C GLU A 221 -1.74 25.80 -5.59
N GLU A 222 -0.97 24.76 -5.91
CA GLU A 222 0.48 24.83 -6.07
C GLU A 222 0.92 24.44 -7.49
N LEU A 223 0.20 23.53 -8.15
CA LEU A 223 0.61 22.91 -9.41
C LEU A 223 -0.53 22.86 -10.43
N THR A 224 -0.21 23.06 -11.70
CA THR A 224 -1.16 22.79 -12.80
C THR A 224 -1.36 21.28 -12.99
N PHE A 225 -2.52 20.90 -13.53
CA PHE A 225 -2.85 19.49 -13.78
C PHE A 225 -1.87 18.82 -14.76
N ASP A 226 -1.56 19.49 -15.87
CA ASP A 226 -0.68 18.96 -16.92
C ASP A 226 0.74 18.74 -16.40
N ARG A 227 1.26 19.70 -15.64
CA ARG A 227 2.60 19.60 -15.04
C ARG A 227 2.70 18.46 -14.03
N LEU A 228 1.65 18.26 -13.22
CA LEU A 228 1.61 17.14 -12.30
C LEU A 228 1.57 15.80 -13.05
N CYS A 229 0.82 15.72 -14.17
CA CYS A 229 0.79 14.53 -15.02
C CYS A 229 2.15 14.24 -15.66
N ASP A 230 2.80 15.25 -16.24
CA ASP A 230 4.15 15.15 -16.82
C ASP A 230 5.18 14.66 -15.80
N SER A 231 5.21 15.31 -14.63
CA SER A 231 6.15 14.96 -13.58
C SER A 231 5.91 13.55 -13.02
N PHE A 232 4.64 13.15 -12.86
CA PHE A 232 4.30 11.79 -12.47
C PHE A 232 4.74 10.76 -13.51
N GLY A 233 4.57 11.06 -14.80
CA GLY A 233 5.06 10.23 -15.90
C GLY A 233 6.58 10.09 -15.89
N ASN A 234 7.29 11.21 -15.78
CA ASN A 234 8.75 11.25 -15.71
C ASN A 234 9.28 10.44 -14.53
N LEU A 235 8.67 10.56 -13.34
CA LEU A 235 9.04 9.79 -12.16
C LEU A 235 9.02 8.28 -12.41
N PHE A 236 7.95 7.77 -13.02
CA PHE A 236 7.82 6.34 -13.29
C PHE A 236 8.70 5.86 -14.46
N ARG A 237 8.98 6.74 -15.43
CA ARG A 237 9.98 6.46 -16.47
C ARG A 237 11.39 6.35 -15.88
N GLU A 238 11.76 7.26 -14.98
CA GLU A 238 13.02 7.17 -14.24
C GLU A 238 13.09 5.90 -13.39
N PHE A 239 11.99 5.49 -12.74
CA PHE A 239 11.93 4.22 -12.03
C PHE A 239 12.11 3.01 -12.95
N LEU A 240 11.53 3.04 -14.15
CA LEU A 240 11.73 1.99 -15.15
C LEU A 240 13.19 1.91 -15.61
N GLU A 241 13.83 3.06 -15.87
CA GLU A 241 15.24 3.11 -16.26
C GLU A 241 16.16 2.56 -15.16
N LEU A 242 15.92 2.94 -13.89
CA LEU A 242 16.63 2.39 -12.74
C LEU A 242 16.43 0.87 -12.62
N TYR A 243 15.22 0.39 -12.90
CA TYR A 243 14.93 -1.04 -12.93
C TYR A 243 15.70 -1.77 -14.03
N GLN A 244 15.69 -1.25 -15.27
CA GLN A 244 16.43 -1.82 -16.40
C GLN A 244 17.95 -1.87 -16.15
N ARG A 245 18.50 -0.87 -15.45
CA ARG A 245 19.92 -0.82 -15.05
C ARG A 245 20.26 -1.70 -13.84
N SER A 246 19.30 -2.48 -13.32
CA SER A 246 19.46 -3.27 -12.08
C SER A 246 19.75 -2.44 -10.83
N GLU A 247 19.41 -1.15 -10.83
CA GLU A 247 19.60 -0.19 -9.74
C GLU A 247 18.30 0.02 -8.93
N SER A 248 17.47 -1.02 -8.84
CA SER A 248 16.13 -0.92 -8.24
C SER A 248 16.13 -0.50 -6.76
N SER A 249 17.24 -0.68 -6.04
CA SER A 249 17.40 -0.18 -4.67
C SER A 249 17.28 1.34 -4.59
N LYS A 250 17.78 2.09 -5.59
CA LYS A 250 17.71 3.56 -5.64
C LYS A 250 16.26 4.07 -5.65
N ILE A 251 15.33 3.31 -6.23
CA ILE A 251 13.90 3.61 -6.19
C ILE A 251 13.39 3.61 -4.74
N ILE A 252 13.76 2.57 -3.99
CA ILE A 252 13.37 2.40 -2.59
C ILE A 252 14.02 3.47 -1.71
N ASP A 253 15.29 3.78 -1.95
CA ASP A 253 16.02 4.81 -1.21
C ASP A 253 15.41 6.20 -1.43
N ARG A 254 15.03 6.54 -2.67
CA ARG A 254 14.36 7.82 -2.98
C ARG A 254 13.00 7.95 -2.29
N LEU A 255 12.21 6.86 -2.25
CA LEU A 255 10.94 6.83 -1.52
C LEU A 255 11.14 6.94 0.00
N ASN A 256 12.18 6.31 0.54
CA ASN A 256 12.49 6.37 1.97
C ASN A 256 13.09 7.72 2.39
N ALA A 257 13.80 8.43 1.52
CA ALA A 257 14.40 9.73 1.82
C ALA A 257 13.36 10.80 2.19
N LEU A 258 12.13 10.67 1.68
CA LEU A 258 11.00 11.54 2.06
C LEU A 258 10.62 11.45 3.53
N ARG A 259 11.03 10.39 4.24
CA ARG A 259 10.79 10.25 5.67
C ARG A 259 11.50 11.34 6.50
N PHE A 260 12.65 11.81 6.02
CA PHE A 260 13.56 12.67 6.77
C PHE A 260 13.45 14.15 6.39
N ILE A 261 12.48 14.51 5.56
CA ILE A 261 12.22 15.87 5.05
C ILE A 261 10.85 16.30 5.54
#